data_AF-H2XKI5-F1
#
_entry.id   AF-H2XKI5-F1
#
_cell.length_a   1.000
_cell.length_b   1.000
_cell.length_c   1.000
_cell.angle_alpha   90.00
_cell.angle_beta   90.00
_cell.angle_gamma   90.00
#
_symmetry.space_group_name_H-M   'P 1'
#
loop_
_entity.id
_entity.type
_entity.pdbx_description
1 polymer ?
#
loop_
_entity_poly.entity_id
_entity_poly.type
_entity_poly.pdbx_seq_one_letter_code
_entity_poly.pdbx_strand_id
1 'polypeptide(L)'
;MDNPCPNWLADSCWDNITELDKLTNFHGIMTSFEQYPRDWHVWFTSPEPENAPLPGEWENSCNELQRMVIVRSLRSDRVSFCATSFIVNNLGAKFVEPPVLDMKQVVDDSTTRSPLIFVLSPGVDPTSGLLQLAEQCSMAHRFHALSLGQGQAPIATRMIKEGVKEGNWVFLANCHLSLSWMPQLDKLVEQLQVEEPHSDFRLWLSSSPHPDFPISILQVGIKMTTEPPKGLKANMKRLYQLITEPQFARCTKPSKYKKLLFALCFFHSLLIERKKFLMLGWNIVYGFNDSDFE
;
A
#
# COMPACT_ATOMS: atom_id res chain seq x y z
N MET A 1 -37.37 16.51 -11.61
CA MET A 1 -37.22 17.58 -12.62
C MET A 1 -36.46 16.97 -13.78
N ASP A 2 -36.87 17.24 -15.00
CA ASP A 2 -36.25 16.62 -16.18
C ASP A 2 -34.81 17.08 -16.34
N ASN A 3 -33.95 16.22 -16.87
CA ASN A 3 -32.55 16.51 -17.13
C ASN A 3 -32.44 17.60 -18.22
N PRO A 4 -31.87 18.78 -17.95
CA PRO A 4 -31.75 19.85 -18.94
C PRO A 4 -30.65 19.57 -19.98
N CYS A 5 -29.81 18.57 -19.75
CA CYS A 5 -28.63 18.25 -20.56
C CYS A 5 -28.59 16.77 -21.02
N PRO A 6 -29.69 16.18 -21.54
CA PRO A 6 -29.79 14.73 -21.78
C PRO A 6 -28.84 14.22 -22.88
N ASN A 7 -28.32 15.11 -23.72
CA ASN A 7 -27.41 14.75 -24.81
C ASN A 7 -26.02 14.31 -24.35
N TRP A 8 -25.60 14.70 -23.14
CA TRP A 8 -24.25 14.45 -22.64
C TRP A 8 -24.18 14.12 -21.15
N LEU A 9 -25.18 14.50 -20.36
CA LEU A 9 -25.26 14.17 -18.94
C LEU A 9 -26.18 12.96 -18.76
N ALA A 10 -25.62 11.86 -18.25
CA ALA A 10 -26.42 10.68 -17.92
C ALA A 10 -27.41 10.97 -16.78
N ASP A 11 -28.59 10.35 -16.83
CA ASP A 11 -29.64 10.58 -15.83
C ASP A 11 -29.18 10.27 -14.40
N SER A 12 -28.33 9.27 -14.21
CA SER A 12 -27.74 8.97 -12.89
C SER A 12 -26.87 10.10 -12.33
N CYS A 13 -26.19 10.86 -13.19
CA CYS A 13 -25.43 12.03 -12.78
C CYS A 13 -26.38 13.20 -12.49
N TRP A 14 -27.45 13.35 -13.27
CA TRP A 14 -28.48 14.34 -13.01
C TRP A 14 -29.21 14.09 -11.70
N ASP A 15 -29.57 12.85 -11.39
CA ASP A 15 -30.16 12.45 -10.11
C ASP A 15 -29.27 12.90 -8.94
N ASN A 16 -27.94 12.68 -9.03
CA ASN A 16 -27.00 13.17 -8.02
C ASN A 16 -27.04 14.70 -7.86
N ILE A 17 -27.17 15.46 -8.96
CA ILE A 17 -27.30 16.92 -8.92
C ILE A 17 -28.62 17.34 -8.28
N THR A 18 -29.72 16.65 -8.57
CA THR A 18 -31.03 16.97 -7.97
C THR A 18 -31.08 16.67 -6.47
N GLU A 19 -30.39 15.63 -5.99
CA GLU A 19 -30.22 15.38 -4.56
C GLU A 19 -29.28 16.41 -3.92
N LEU A 20 -28.23 16.83 -4.64
CA LEU A 20 -27.29 17.83 -4.17
C LEU A 20 -27.96 19.19 -3.94
N ASP A 21 -28.87 19.62 -4.83
CA ASP A 21 -29.60 20.89 -4.73
C ASP A 21 -30.46 21.03 -3.47
N LYS A 22 -30.86 19.91 -2.86
CA LYS A 22 -31.62 19.89 -1.60
C LYS A 22 -30.78 20.32 -0.39
N LEU A 23 -29.45 20.31 -0.51
CA LEU A 23 -28.55 20.73 0.55
C LEU A 23 -28.40 22.26 0.54
N THR A 24 -28.47 22.88 1.70
CA THR A 24 -28.51 24.35 1.85
C THR A 24 -27.38 25.08 1.11
N ASN A 25 -26.17 24.54 1.13
CA ASN A 25 -25.00 25.17 0.49
C ASN A 25 -24.87 24.86 -1.01
N PHE A 26 -25.79 24.08 -1.57
CA PHE A 26 -25.81 23.70 -2.98
C PHE A 26 -27.13 24.07 -3.66
N HIS A 27 -28.02 24.77 -2.96
CA HIS A 27 -29.27 25.21 -3.52
C HIS A 27 -29.04 26.14 -4.72
N GLY A 28 -29.73 25.88 -5.83
CA GLY A 28 -29.56 26.60 -7.09
C GLY A 28 -28.60 25.93 -8.07
N ILE A 29 -27.98 24.80 -7.71
CA ILE A 29 -27.08 24.08 -8.63
C ILE A 29 -27.85 23.54 -9.84
N MET A 30 -29.12 23.13 -9.65
CA MET A 30 -29.96 22.72 -10.78
C MET A 30 -30.19 23.88 -11.76
N THR A 31 -30.53 25.05 -11.22
CA THR A 31 -30.71 26.27 -12.02
C THR A 31 -29.43 26.68 -12.74
N SER A 32 -28.26 26.45 -12.13
CA SER A 32 -26.97 26.68 -12.79
C SER A 32 -26.75 25.81 -14.03
N PHE A 33 -27.19 24.54 -14.00
CA PHE A 33 -27.13 23.65 -15.18
C PHE A 33 -28.07 24.11 -16.30
N GLU A 34 -29.23 24.69 -15.97
CA GLU A 34 -30.16 25.27 -16.95
C GLU A 34 -29.61 26.57 -17.56
N GLN A 35 -28.96 27.41 -16.76
CA GLN A 35 -28.42 28.70 -17.20
C GLN A 35 -27.10 28.56 -17.97
N TYR A 36 -26.22 27.66 -17.53
CA TYR A 36 -24.85 27.50 -18.05
C TYR A 36 -24.56 26.09 -18.59
N PRO A 37 -25.41 25.48 -19.44
CA PRO A 37 -25.25 24.09 -19.87
C PRO A 37 -23.97 23.85 -20.67
N ARG A 38 -23.49 24.88 -21.40
CA ARG A 38 -22.24 24.80 -22.18
C ARG A 38 -21.01 24.78 -21.28
N ASP A 39 -20.99 25.62 -20.25
CA ASP A 39 -19.84 25.73 -19.34
C ASP A 39 -19.72 24.47 -18.47
N TRP A 40 -20.84 23.93 -18.00
CA TRP A 40 -20.87 22.64 -17.32
C TRP A 40 -20.43 21.49 -18.23
N HIS A 41 -20.79 21.50 -19.51
CA HIS A 41 -20.31 20.49 -20.46
C HIS A 41 -18.79 20.57 -20.68
N VAL A 42 -18.24 21.79 -20.82
CA VAL A 42 -16.79 22.00 -20.93
C VAL A 42 -16.07 21.54 -19.66
N TRP A 43 -16.60 21.87 -18.49
CA TRP A 43 -16.05 21.41 -17.22
C TRP A 43 -16.11 19.88 -17.12
N PHE A 44 -17.27 19.28 -17.41
CA PHE A 44 -17.49 17.83 -17.34
C PHE A 44 -16.56 17.04 -18.26
N THR A 45 -16.32 17.55 -19.48
CA THR A 45 -15.46 16.90 -20.48
C THR A 45 -13.97 17.18 -20.29
N SER A 46 -13.59 18.07 -19.36
CA SER A 46 -12.19 18.31 -19.01
C SER A 46 -11.50 17.02 -18.57
N PRO A 47 -10.23 16.77 -18.95
CA PRO A 47 -9.46 15.66 -18.39
C PRO A 47 -9.27 15.75 -16.88
N GLU A 48 -9.17 16.97 -16.35
CA GLU A 48 -8.88 17.28 -14.94
C GLU A 48 -9.87 18.32 -14.40
N PRO A 49 -11.17 17.98 -14.33
CA PRO A 49 -12.23 18.90 -13.92
C PRO A 49 -12.05 19.43 -12.49
N GLU A 50 -11.41 18.64 -11.61
CA GLU A 50 -11.14 19.04 -10.23
C GLU A 50 -10.18 20.24 -10.12
N ASN A 51 -9.35 20.47 -11.14
CA ASN A 51 -8.42 21.60 -11.23
C ASN A 51 -8.99 22.74 -12.10
N ALA A 52 -10.12 22.52 -12.78
CA ALA A 52 -10.77 23.52 -13.60
C ALA A 52 -11.69 24.42 -12.76
N PRO A 53 -11.84 25.70 -13.12
CA PRO A 53 -12.78 26.59 -12.44
C PRO A 53 -14.20 26.06 -12.61
N LEU A 54 -14.98 26.06 -11.52
CA LEU A 54 -16.38 25.70 -11.55
C LEU A 54 -17.18 26.77 -12.33
N PRO A 55 -18.23 26.38 -13.07
CA PRO A 55 -19.05 27.32 -13.81
C PRO A 55 -19.75 28.37 -12.92
N GLY A 56 -19.74 29.62 -13.35
CA GLY A 56 -20.50 30.71 -12.73
C GLY A 56 -20.06 31.02 -11.29
N GLU A 57 -21.05 31.19 -10.40
CA GLU A 57 -20.82 31.55 -9.00
C GLU A 57 -20.21 30.42 -8.16
N TRP A 58 -20.29 29.18 -8.62
CA TRP A 58 -19.86 27.99 -7.89
C TRP A 58 -18.36 27.99 -7.59
N GLU A 59 -17.53 28.66 -8.40
CA GLU A 59 -16.10 28.78 -8.14
C GLU A 59 -15.81 29.51 -6.83
N ASN A 60 -16.59 30.54 -6.52
CA ASN A 60 -16.41 31.37 -5.32
C ASN A 60 -17.29 30.91 -4.14
N SER A 61 -18.37 30.18 -4.41
CA SER A 61 -19.32 29.71 -3.40
C SER A 61 -18.91 28.36 -2.78
N CYS A 62 -18.06 27.57 -3.44
CA CYS A 62 -17.63 26.27 -2.94
C CYS A 62 -16.25 26.28 -2.29
N ASN A 63 -16.17 25.71 -1.09
CA ASN A 63 -14.89 25.26 -0.52
C ASN A 63 -14.42 23.95 -1.17
N GLU A 64 -13.22 23.50 -0.80
CA GLU A 64 -12.61 22.28 -1.35
C GLU A 64 -13.47 21.02 -1.19
N LEU A 65 -14.12 20.86 -0.02
CA LEU A 65 -14.98 19.71 0.24
C LEU A 65 -16.25 19.78 -0.63
N GLN A 66 -16.84 20.96 -0.78
CA GLN A 66 -18.03 21.16 -1.59
C GLN A 66 -17.74 20.92 -3.09
N ARG A 67 -16.59 21.41 -3.59
CA ARG A 67 -16.10 21.10 -4.93
C ARG A 67 -15.94 19.58 -5.13
N MET A 68 -15.38 18.88 -4.14
CA MET A 68 -15.24 17.42 -4.18
C MET A 68 -16.60 16.72 -4.30
N VAL A 69 -17.65 17.22 -3.63
CA VAL A 69 -19.01 16.69 -3.75
C VAL A 69 -19.56 16.88 -5.18
N ILE A 70 -19.35 18.05 -5.80
CA ILE A 70 -19.73 18.29 -7.21
C ILE A 70 -18.99 17.32 -8.14
N VAL A 71 -17.68 17.15 -7.96
CA VAL A 71 -16.88 16.15 -8.70
C VAL A 71 -17.42 14.74 -8.47
N ARG A 72 -17.79 14.37 -7.24
CA ARG A 72 -18.38 13.05 -6.95
C ARG A 72 -19.71 12.83 -7.67
N SER A 73 -20.52 13.86 -7.82
CA SER A 73 -21.83 13.78 -8.49
C SER A 73 -21.73 13.63 -10.01
N LEU A 74 -20.65 14.15 -10.62
CA LEU A 74 -20.50 14.24 -12.09
C LEU A 74 -19.34 13.40 -12.65
N ARG A 75 -18.20 13.37 -11.96
CA ARG A 75 -16.92 12.77 -12.39
C ARG A 75 -16.32 11.94 -11.26
N SER A 76 -17.02 10.85 -10.92
CA SER A 76 -16.64 9.93 -9.84
C SER A 76 -15.23 9.34 -10.01
N ASP A 77 -14.74 9.25 -11.24
CA ASP A 77 -13.38 8.83 -11.60
C ASP A 77 -12.29 9.79 -11.07
N ARG A 78 -12.63 11.05 -10.80
CA ARG A 78 -11.69 12.08 -10.34
C ARG A 78 -11.71 12.34 -8.83
N VAL A 79 -12.62 11.71 -8.09
CA VAL A 79 -12.81 11.95 -6.65
C VAL A 79 -11.56 11.62 -5.83
N SER A 80 -10.80 10.59 -6.22
CA SER A 80 -9.56 10.22 -5.54
C SER A 80 -8.50 11.33 -5.59
N PHE A 81 -8.44 12.10 -6.69
CA PHE A 81 -7.54 13.24 -6.82
C PHE A 81 -7.99 14.40 -5.93
N CYS A 82 -9.30 14.70 -5.90
CA CYS A 82 -9.86 15.69 -4.98
C CYS A 82 -9.54 15.33 -3.52
N ALA A 83 -9.79 14.09 -3.13
CA ALA A 83 -9.53 13.61 -1.77
C ALA A 83 -8.04 13.70 -1.41
N THR A 84 -7.16 13.37 -2.35
CA THR A 84 -5.71 13.49 -2.19
C THR A 84 -5.32 14.96 -1.93
N SER A 85 -5.75 15.89 -2.80
CA SER A 85 -5.46 17.31 -2.64
C SER A 85 -6.01 17.88 -1.34
N PHE A 86 -7.24 17.50 -0.97
CA PHE A 86 -7.85 17.91 0.30
C PHE A 86 -7.03 17.45 1.51
N ILE A 87 -6.58 16.18 1.53
CA ILE A 87 -5.73 15.67 2.61
C ILE A 87 -4.38 16.41 2.63
N VAL A 88 -3.78 16.67 1.47
CA VAL A 88 -2.50 17.40 1.37
C VAL A 88 -2.64 18.81 1.94
N ASN A 89 -3.71 19.52 1.60
CA ASN A 89 -3.92 20.91 2.02
C ASN A 89 -4.24 21.02 3.52
N ASN A 90 -4.89 20.02 4.11
CA ASN A 90 -5.33 20.06 5.51
C ASN A 90 -4.38 19.35 6.50
N LEU A 91 -3.72 18.26 6.07
CA LEU A 91 -2.86 17.43 6.93
C LEU A 91 -1.40 17.36 6.43
N GLY A 92 -1.16 17.61 5.14
CA GLY A 92 0.16 17.58 4.52
C GLY A 92 0.42 16.33 3.68
N ALA A 93 1.39 16.43 2.75
CA ALA A 93 1.68 15.39 1.76
C ALA A 93 2.03 14.01 2.36
N LYS A 94 2.62 13.98 3.56
CA LYS A 94 2.99 12.74 4.26
C LYS A 94 1.80 11.81 4.59
N PHE A 95 0.56 12.30 4.51
CA PHE A 95 -0.65 11.51 4.77
C PHE A 95 -1.22 10.82 3.53
N VAL A 96 -0.73 11.17 2.34
CA VAL A 96 -1.10 10.51 1.06
C VAL A 96 0.08 9.81 0.41
N GLU A 97 1.30 10.21 0.77
CA GLU A 97 2.53 9.54 0.35
C GLU A 97 2.84 8.38 1.30
N PRO A 98 2.91 7.12 0.80
CA PRO A 98 3.27 6.00 1.64
C PRO A 98 4.71 6.16 2.14
N PRO A 99 4.97 6.03 3.46
CA PRO A 99 6.33 6.07 3.97
C PRO A 99 7.13 4.86 3.47
N VAL A 100 8.45 5.03 3.34
CA VAL A 100 9.34 3.90 3.10
C VAL A 100 9.36 3.05 4.37
N LEU A 101 9.17 1.74 4.23
CA LEU A 101 9.28 0.82 5.36
C LEU A 101 10.73 0.77 5.85
N ASP A 102 10.98 1.32 7.04
CA ASP A 102 12.24 1.18 7.76
C ASP A 102 12.13 0.04 8.78
N MET A 103 12.62 -1.14 8.40
CA MET A 103 12.56 -2.32 9.28
C MET A 103 13.44 -2.15 10.53
N LYS A 104 14.50 -1.33 10.47
CA LYS A 104 15.36 -1.08 11.64
C LYS A 104 14.63 -0.24 12.66
N GLN A 105 13.94 0.82 12.21
CA GLN A 105 13.09 1.61 13.08
C GLN A 105 11.98 0.76 13.71
N VAL A 106 11.36 -0.15 12.95
CA VAL A 106 10.35 -1.07 13.49
C VAL A 106 10.92 -1.96 14.58
N VAL A 107 12.16 -2.44 14.45
CA VAL A 107 12.83 -3.21 15.52
C VAL A 107 13.07 -2.36 16.75
N ASP A 108 13.50 -1.11 16.57
CA ASP A 108 13.79 -0.19 17.67
C ASP A 108 12.52 0.19 18.46
N ASP A 109 11.39 0.33 17.75
CA ASP A 109 10.08 0.61 18.35
C ASP A 109 9.38 -0.66 18.88
N SER A 110 9.92 -1.86 18.59
CA SER A 110 9.33 -3.14 19.00
C SER A 110 9.77 -3.59 20.39
N THR A 111 8.98 -4.48 20.98
CA THR A 111 9.29 -5.13 22.26
C THR A 111 9.57 -6.62 22.04
N THR A 112 10.16 -7.27 23.05
CA THR A 112 10.34 -8.74 23.05
C THR A 112 9.02 -9.51 23.15
N ARG A 113 7.92 -8.83 23.48
CA ARG A 113 6.59 -9.40 23.68
C ARG A 113 5.65 -9.19 22.49
N SER A 114 5.98 -8.26 21.59
CA SER A 114 5.15 -7.90 20.45
C SER A 114 5.68 -8.58 19.18
N PRO A 115 4.92 -9.50 18.57
CA PRO A 115 5.30 -10.07 17.28
C PRO A 115 5.36 -9.00 16.19
N LEU A 116 6.31 -9.14 15.27
CA LEU A 116 6.50 -8.29 14.09
C LEU A 116 5.92 -9.02 12.88
N ILE A 117 4.87 -8.49 12.28
CA ILE A 117 4.03 -9.23 11.33
C ILE A 117 4.09 -8.58 9.96
N PHE A 118 4.66 -9.29 8.99
CA PHE A 118 4.54 -8.97 7.57
C PHE A 118 3.21 -9.48 7.02
N VAL A 119 2.35 -8.55 6.66
CA VAL A 119 1.14 -8.81 5.87
C VAL A 119 1.57 -8.84 4.39
N LEU A 120 1.61 -10.04 3.84
CA LEU A 120 2.17 -10.28 2.51
C LEU A 120 1.21 -9.83 1.41
N SER A 121 1.75 -9.06 0.48
CA SER A 121 1.14 -8.88 -0.85
C SER A 121 1.55 -10.04 -1.77
N PRO A 122 0.72 -10.43 -2.75
CA PRO A 122 1.08 -11.50 -3.69
C PRO A 122 2.40 -11.23 -4.41
N GLY A 123 3.33 -12.19 -4.32
CA GLY A 123 4.64 -12.12 -4.98
C GLY A 123 5.73 -11.39 -4.19
N VAL A 124 5.49 -11.07 -2.92
CA VAL A 124 6.48 -10.42 -2.05
C VAL A 124 6.93 -11.38 -0.95
N ASP A 125 8.25 -11.54 -0.80
CA ASP A 125 8.89 -12.32 0.27
C ASP A 125 9.86 -11.42 1.06
N PRO A 126 9.63 -11.20 2.39
CA PRO A 126 10.48 -10.35 3.21
C PRO A 126 11.78 -11.04 3.67
N THR A 127 11.99 -12.33 3.37
CA THR A 127 13.09 -13.13 3.95
C THR A 127 14.47 -12.53 3.71
N SER A 128 14.77 -12.11 2.48
CA SER A 128 16.08 -11.53 2.13
C SER A 128 16.33 -10.21 2.85
N GLY A 129 15.33 -9.33 2.90
CA GLY A 129 15.39 -8.06 3.62
C GLY A 129 15.56 -8.25 5.13
N LEU A 130 14.90 -9.26 5.70
CA LEU A 130 15.03 -9.58 7.12
C LEU A 130 16.39 -10.17 7.47
N LEU A 131 16.99 -10.97 6.58
CA LEU A 131 18.35 -11.48 6.75
C LEU A 131 19.38 -10.33 6.74
N GLN A 132 19.26 -9.39 5.79
CA GLN A 132 20.11 -8.20 5.74
C GLN A 132 19.95 -7.34 7.01
N LEU A 133 18.72 -7.19 7.52
CA LEU A 133 18.47 -6.50 8.78
C LEU A 133 19.15 -7.21 9.96
N ALA A 134 19.07 -8.54 10.01
CA ALA A 134 19.71 -9.33 11.05
C ALA A 134 21.24 -9.19 10.99
N GLU A 135 21.85 -9.12 9.80
CA GLU A 135 23.28 -8.80 9.64
C GLU A 135 23.61 -7.41 10.19
N GLN A 136 22.84 -6.38 9.82
CA GLN A 136 23.03 -5.01 10.30
C GLN A 136 22.89 -4.90 11.83
N CYS A 137 22.03 -5.71 12.44
CA CYS A 137 21.80 -5.74 13.89
C CYS A 137 22.73 -6.71 14.63
N SER A 138 23.73 -7.32 13.97
CA SER A 138 24.60 -8.36 14.54
C SER A 138 23.85 -9.60 15.06
N MET A 139 22.65 -9.85 14.54
CA MET A 139 21.76 -10.96 14.89
C MET A 139 21.79 -12.12 13.89
N ALA A 140 22.54 -12.02 12.79
CA ALA A 140 22.59 -13.05 11.73
C ALA A 140 22.88 -14.46 12.26
N HIS A 141 23.78 -14.61 13.23
CA HIS A 141 24.13 -15.90 13.84
C HIS A 141 23.05 -16.47 14.78
N ARG A 142 22.13 -15.62 15.25
CA ARG A 142 20.97 -15.96 16.11
C ARG A 142 19.65 -15.77 15.35
N PHE A 143 19.69 -15.74 14.02
CA PHE A 143 18.51 -15.63 13.18
C PHE A 143 18.09 -17.02 12.69
N HIS A 144 16.87 -17.42 13.02
CA HIS A 144 16.30 -18.72 12.65
C HIS A 144 15.02 -18.51 11.86
N ALA A 145 15.07 -18.84 10.57
CA ALA A 145 13.92 -18.78 9.66
C ALA A 145 13.33 -20.18 9.44
N LEU A 146 12.00 -20.27 9.44
CA LEU A 146 11.25 -21.49 9.16
C LEU A 146 10.01 -21.16 8.33
N SER A 147 9.86 -21.82 7.17
CA SER A 147 8.61 -21.75 6.40
C SER A 147 7.59 -22.74 6.97
N LEU A 148 6.43 -22.24 7.37
CA LEU A 148 5.37 -23.08 7.92
C LEU A 148 4.67 -23.86 6.80
N GLY A 149 4.53 -25.15 7.05
CA GLY A 149 3.88 -26.11 6.17
C GLY A 149 3.56 -27.38 6.95
N GLN A 150 3.24 -28.46 6.24
CA GLN A 150 2.91 -29.73 6.89
C GLN A 150 4.09 -30.23 7.74
N GLY A 151 3.83 -30.52 9.02
CA GLY A 151 4.80 -31.09 9.95
C GLY A 151 5.79 -30.11 10.59
N GLN A 152 5.74 -28.81 10.27
CA GLN A 152 6.70 -27.82 10.80
C GLN A 152 6.33 -27.23 12.17
N ALA A 153 5.08 -27.38 12.60
CA ALA A 153 4.55 -26.84 13.85
C ALA A 153 5.36 -27.20 15.12
N PRO A 154 5.84 -28.45 15.31
CA PRO A 154 6.68 -28.79 16.47
C PRO A 154 8.04 -28.06 16.46
N ILE A 155 8.63 -27.89 15.27
CA ILE A 155 9.92 -27.21 15.10
C ILE A 155 9.76 -25.72 15.39
N ALA A 156 8.70 -25.10 14.86
CA ALA A 156 8.35 -23.70 15.14
C ALA A 156 8.17 -23.45 16.65
N THR A 157 7.44 -24.33 17.34
CA THR A 157 7.23 -24.24 18.80
C THR A 157 8.54 -24.30 19.56
N ARG A 158 9.45 -25.21 19.17
CA ARG A 158 10.77 -25.33 19.81
C ARG A 158 11.63 -24.09 19.55
N MET A 159 11.67 -23.61 18.31
CA MET A 159 12.42 -22.41 17.92
C MET A 159 11.99 -21.18 18.72
N ILE A 160 10.68 -20.97 18.92
CA ILE A 160 10.17 -19.87 19.75
C ILE A 160 10.68 -20.02 21.19
N LYS A 161 10.50 -21.19 21.80
CA LYS A 161 10.90 -21.43 23.20
C LYS A 161 12.40 -21.29 23.44
N GLU A 162 13.22 -21.72 22.49
CA GLU A 162 14.68 -21.53 22.53
C GLU A 162 15.02 -20.05 22.31
N GLY A 163 14.37 -19.39 21.36
CA GLY A 163 14.59 -17.97 21.09
C GLY A 163 14.26 -17.07 22.27
N VAL A 164 13.17 -17.35 22.99
CA VAL A 164 12.79 -16.63 24.23
C VAL A 164 13.90 -16.70 25.28
N LYS A 165 14.61 -17.83 25.39
CA LYS A 165 15.67 -18.04 26.38
C LYS A 165 17.01 -17.46 25.94
N GLU A 166 17.40 -17.71 24.69
CA GLU A 166 18.75 -17.40 24.16
C GLU A 166 18.81 -16.03 23.45
N GLY A 167 17.68 -15.36 23.29
CA GLY A 167 17.59 -14.07 22.61
C GLY A 167 17.64 -14.17 21.09
N ASN A 168 17.11 -15.25 20.50
CA ASN A 168 17.16 -15.43 19.05
C ASN A 168 16.09 -14.63 18.32
N TRP A 169 16.35 -14.29 17.06
CA TRP A 169 15.32 -13.81 16.15
C TRP A 169 14.71 -15.02 15.45
N VAL A 170 13.40 -15.21 15.64
CA VAL A 170 12.66 -16.32 15.06
C VAL A 170 11.74 -15.79 13.98
N PHE A 171 11.92 -16.23 12.73
CA PHE A 171 11.06 -15.88 11.61
C PHE A 171 10.23 -17.08 11.16
N LEU A 172 8.90 -16.96 11.27
CA LEU A 172 7.95 -17.96 10.77
C LEU A 172 7.30 -17.43 9.48
N ALA A 173 7.72 -17.98 8.35
CA ALA A 173 7.19 -17.60 7.05
C ALA A 173 5.88 -18.34 6.74
N ASN A 174 5.00 -17.69 5.99
CA ASN A 174 3.79 -18.29 5.42
C ASN A 174 2.82 -18.89 6.45
N CYS A 175 2.56 -18.17 7.55
CA CYS A 175 1.69 -18.65 8.64
C CYS A 175 0.29 -19.07 8.19
N HIS A 176 -0.28 -18.41 7.18
CA HIS A 176 -1.54 -18.81 6.52
C HIS A 176 -1.56 -20.24 5.95
N LEU A 177 -0.40 -20.89 5.75
CA LEU A 177 -0.33 -22.29 5.31
C LEU A 177 -0.47 -23.29 6.46
N SER A 178 -0.51 -22.83 7.72
CA SER A 178 -0.58 -23.68 8.91
C SER A 178 -1.64 -23.17 9.91
N LEU A 179 -2.85 -22.87 9.41
CA LEU A 179 -3.95 -22.33 10.21
C LEU A 179 -4.35 -23.22 11.39
N SER A 180 -4.27 -24.54 11.24
CA SER A 180 -4.57 -25.48 12.32
C SER A 180 -3.66 -25.34 13.54
N TRP A 181 -2.46 -24.78 13.37
CA TRP A 181 -1.50 -24.53 14.45
C TRP A 181 -1.61 -23.12 15.05
N MET A 182 -2.32 -22.20 14.38
CA MET A 182 -2.46 -20.82 14.84
C MET A 182 -3.01 -20.67 16.27
N PRO A 183 -3.98 -21.48 16.76
CA PRO A 183 -4.41 -21.43 18.16
C PRO A 183 -3.29 -21.77 19.16
N GLN A 184 -2.30 -22.57 18.76
CA GLN A 184 -1.15 -22.86 19.60
C GLN A 184 -0.12 -21.72 19.55
N LEU A 185 0.11 -21.14 18.36
CA LEU A 185 0.94 -19.94 18.24
C LEU A 185 0.38 -18.80 19.09
N ASP A 186 -0.93 -18.62 19.08
CA ASP A 186 -1.64 -17.62 19.88
C ASP A 186 -1.33 -17.77 21.38
N LYS A 187 -1.46 -18.99 21.91
CA LYS A 187 -1.07 -19.29 23.30
C LYS A 187 0.41 -19.01 23.60
N LEU A 188 1.31 -19.23 22.64
CA LEU A 188 2.73 -18.89 22.82
C LEU A 188 2.91 -17.36 22.89
N VAL A 189 2.21 -16.60 22.05
CA VAL A 189 2.25 -15.13 22.07
C VAL A 189 1.62 -14.56 23.34
N GLU A 190 0.55 -15.18 23.86
CA GLU A 190 -0.02 -14.85 25.18
C GLU A 190 0.98 -15.12 26.31
N GLN A 191 1.72 -16.23 26.24
CA GLN A 191 2.78 -16.55 27.21
C GLN A 191 3.89 -15.51 27.24
N LEU A 192 4.29 -14.96 26.07
CA LEU A 192 5.25 -13.86 26.00
C LEU A 192 4.83 -12.64 26.83
N GLN A 193 3.52 -12.42 27.04
CA GLN A 193 3.03 -11.26 27.81
C GLN A 193 3.30 -11.38 29.31
N VAL A 194 3.34 -12.61 29.83
CA VAL A 194 3.49 -12.90 31.27
C VAL A 194 4.90 -13.31 31.65
N GLU A 195 5.69 -13.83 30.71
CA GLU A 195 7.10 -14.15 30.95
C GLU A 195 8.01 -12.95 30.67
N GLU A 196 9.30 -13.10 31.01
CA GLU A 196 10.35 -12.15 30.66
C GLU A 196 11.27 -12.77 29.61
N PRO A 197 10.97 -12.59 28.30
CA PRO A 197 11.86 -13.05 27.26
C PRO A 197 13.19 -12.29 27.31
N HIS A 198 14.25 -12.94 26.83
CA HIS A 198 15.55 -12.31 26.63
C HIS A 198 15.43 -11.00 25.84
N SER A 199 16.17 -9.96 26.22
CA SER A 199 16.07 -8.58 25.67
C SER A 199 16.18 -8.51 24.13
N ASP A 200 17.00 -9.39 23.56
CA ASP A 200 17.27 -9.46 22.13
C ASP A 200 16.24 -10.27 21.33
N PHE A 201 15.37 -11.05 22.01
CA PHE A 201 14.38 -11.90 21.35
C PHE A 201 13.43 -11.07 20.48
N ARG A 202 13.20 -11.52 19.24
CA ARG A 202 12.17 -10.98 18.36
C ARG A 202 11.47 -12.11 17.61
N LEU A 203 10.13 -12.08 17.63
CA LEU A 203 9.30 -12.99 16.85
C LEU A 203 8.79 -12.28 15.61
N TRP A 204 9.21 -12.77 14.44
CA TRP A 204 8.79 -12.30 13.14
C TRP A 204 7.84 -13.30 12.49
N LEU A 205 6.75 -12.82 11.93
CA LEU A 205 5.74 -13.64 11.25
C LEU A 205 5.52 -13.07 9.85
N SER A 206 5.32 -13.93 8.84
CA SER A 206 4.75 -13.51 7.57
C SER A 206 3.47 -14.28 7.25
N SER A 207 2.46 -13.58 6.74
CA SER A 207 1.20 -14.19 6.36
C SER A 207 0.47 -13.38 5.29
N SER A 208 -0.13 -14.07 4.33
CA SER A 208 -1.22 -13.51 3.54
C SER A 208 -2.42 -13.24 4.46
N PRO A 209 -3.24 -12.21 4.20
CA PRO A 209 -4.48 -11.98 4.94
C PRO A 209 -5.37 -13.23 4.93
N HIS A 210 -5.85 -13.65 6.10
CA HIS A 210 -6.74 -14.80 6.24
C HIS A 210 -7.72 -14.58 7.41
N PRO A 211 -9.02 -14.88 7.25
CA PRO A 211 -10.03 -14.66 8.31
C PRO A 211 -9.76 -15.47 9.58
N ASP A 212 -9.19 -16.67 9.45
CA ASP A 212 -8.86 -17.54 10.60
C ASP A 212 -7.52 -17.22 11.26
N PHE A 213 -6.81 -16.16 10.84
CA PHE A 213 -5.60 -15.74 11.53
C PHE A 213 -5.98 -15.12 12.90
N PRO A 214 -5.33 -15.50 14.02
CA PRO A 214 -5.75 -15.05 15.34
C PRO A 214 -5.73 -13.53 15.51
N ILE A 215 -6.88 -12.96 15.87
CA ILE A 215 -7.05 -11.52 16.08
C ILE A 215 -6.19 -11.03 17.25
N SER A 216 -6.07 -11.83 18.30
CA SER A 216 -5.22 -11.60 19.48
C SER A 216 -3.76 -11.33 19.10
N ILE A 217 -3.16 -12.15 18.23
CA ILE A 217 -1.80 -11.93 17.70
C ILE A 217 -1.73 -10.58 16.96
N LEU A 218 -2.74 -10.25 16.16
CA LEU A 218 -2.79 -8.97 15.42
C LEU A 218 -2.99 -7.76 16.35
N GLN A 219 -3.63 -7.93 17.50
CA GLN A 219 -3.86 -6.86 18.48
C GLN A 219 -2.57 -6.48 19.20
N VAL A 220 -1.76 -7.46 19.58
CA VAL A 220 -0.49 -7.23 20.31
C VAL A 220 0.73 -7.02 19.39
N GLY A 221 0.62 -7.45 18.12
CA GLY A 221 1.69 -7.34 17.14
C GLY A 221 1.77 -5.99 16.42
N ILE A 222 2.96 -5.71 15.89
CA ILE A 222 3.21 -4.61 14.96
C ILE A 222 3.01 -5.15 13.55
N LYS A 223 2.13 -4.50 12.77
CA LYS A 223 1.75 -4.95 11.42
C LYS A 223 2.43 -4.07 10.39
N MET A 224 3.09 -4.70 9.44
CA MET A 224 3.77 -4.05 8.33
C MET A 224 3.25 -4.63 7.03
N THR A 225 2.96 -3.78 6.06
CA THR A 225 2.66 -4.22 4.70
C THR A 225 3.89 -3.97 3.83
N THR A 226 4.31 -4.99 3.09
CA THR A 226 5.34 -4.86 2.05
C THR A 226 4.68 -4.67 0.69
N GLU A 227 3.79 -3.66 0.60
CA GLU A 227 3.15 -3.35 -0.69
C GLU A 227 4.20 -2.82 -1.68
N PRO A 228 4.22 -3.30 -2.94
CA PRO A 228 5.04 -2.68 -3.95
C PRO A 228 4.58 -1.21 -4.13
N PRO A 229 5.52 -0.27 -4.29
CA PRO A 229 5.19 1.13 -4.44
C PRO A 229 4.29 1.35 -5.66
N LYS A 230 3.29 2.23 -5.52
CA LYS A 230 2.34 2.53 -6.58
C LYS A 230 2.88 3.66 -7.46
N GLY A 231 2.90 3.43 -8.78
CA GLY A 231 3.29 4.41 -9.78
C GLY A 231 4.70 4.20 -10.30
N LEU A 232 4.94 4.61 -11.56
CA LEU A 232 6.21 4.43 -12.25
C LEU A 232 7.39 5.04 -11.47
N LYS A 233 7.26 6.29 -11.02
CA LYS A 233 8.33 7.00 -10.31
C LYS A 233 8.74 6.28 -9.02
N ALA A 234 7.77 5.77 -8.26
CA ALA A 234 8.02 5.12 -6.98
C ALA A 234 8.66 3.73 -7.18
N ASN A 235 8.19 2.96 -8.17
CA ASN A 235 8.82 1.71 -8.59
C ASN A 235 10.27 1.92 -9.05
N MET A 236 10.52 2.93 -9.88
CA MET A 236 11.89 3.24 -10.32
C MET A 236 12.80 3.61 -9.15
N LYS A 237 12.35 4.48 -8.23
CA LYS A 237 13.13 4.85 -7.04
C LYS A 237 13.51 3.61 -6.22
N ARG A 238 12.57 2.69 -6.01
CA ARG A 238 12.81 1.43 -5.30
C ARG A 238 13.88 0.58 -5.99
N LEU A 239 13.78 0.36 -7.30
CA LEU A 239 14.76 -0.44 -8.06
C LEU A 239 16.16 0.20 -8.01
N TYR A 240 16.23 1.53 -8.08
CA TYR A 240 17.50 2.24 -7.93
C TYR A 240 18.13 2.08 -6.55
N GLN A 241 17.33 1.97 -5.49
CA GLN A 241 17.82 1.74 -4.13
C GLN A 241 18.36 0.32 -3.92
N LEU A 242 17.93 -0.66 -4.72
CA LEU A 242 18.47 -2.03 -4.68
C LEU A 242 19.86 -2.13 -5.32
N ILE A 243 20.24 -1.16 -6.16
CA ILE A 243 21.51 -1.18 -6.88
C ILE A 243 22.59 -0.49 -6.03
N THR A 244 23.54 -1.27 -5.55
CA THR A 244 24.66 -0.76 -4.75
C THR A 244 25.64 0.06 -5.59
N GLU A 245 26.38 0.98 -4.95
CA GLU A 245 27.43 1.78 -5.61
C GLU A 245 28.47 0.93 -6.38
N PRO A 246 28.97 -0.20 -5.83
CA PRO A 246 29.87 -1.09 -6.57
C PRO A 246 29.23 -1.69 -7.82
N GLN A 247 27.95 -2.09 -7.77
CA GLN A 247 27.22 -2.58 -8.93
C GLN A 247 27.06 -1.47 -9.98
N PHE A 248 26.70 -0.27 -9.54
CA PHE A 248 26.52 0.89 -10.40
C PHE A 248 27.81 1.29 -11.15
N ALA A 249 28.97 1.09 -10.52
CA ALA A 249 30.29 1.39 -11.06
C ALA A 249 30.99 0.21 -11.75
N ARG A 250 30.39 -0.99 -11.78
CA ARG A 250 31.05 -2.24 -12.24
C ARG A 250 31.49 -2.22 -13.71
N CYS A 251 30.83 -1.44 -14.57
CA CYS A 251 31.05 -1.48 -16.02
C CYS A 251 32.11 -0.48 -16.49
N THR A 252 33.04 -0.93 -17.34
CA THR A 252 34.08 -0.10 -17.98
C THR A 252 33.52 0.92 -18.98
N LYS A 253 32.25 0.79 -19.41
CA LYS A 253 31.53 1.73 -20.28
C LYS A 253 30.35 2.37 -19.53
N PRO A 254 30.61 3.25 -18.54
CA PRO A 254 29.60 3.71 -17.59
C PRO A 254 28.42 4.41 -18.25
N SER A 255 28.64 5.20 -19.31
CA SER A 255 27.56 5.90 -20.02
C SER A 255 26.55 4.95 -20.67
N LYS A 256 27.02 3.85 -21.28
CA LYS A 256 26.14 2.86 -21.91
C LYS A 256 25.40 2.03 -20.85
N TYR A 257 26.13 1.59 -19.83
CA TYR A 257 25.57 0.79 -18.74
C TYR A 257 24.46 1.54 -17.99
N LYS A 258 24.70 2.80 -17.57
CA LYS A 258 23.71 3.59 -16.84
C LYS A 258 22.42 3.84 -17.65
N LYS A 259 22.53 4.04 -18.96
CA LYS A 259 21.36 4.17 -19.85
C LYS A 259 20.57 2.87 -19.96
N LEU A 260 21.25 1.73 -20.10
CA LEU A 260 20.60 0.41 -20.12
C LEU A 260 19.94 0.08 -18.79
N LEU A 261 20.61 0.38 -17.68
CA LEU A 261 20.09 0.18 -16.34
C LEU A 261 18.83 1.01 -16.11
N PHE A 262 18.82 2.29 -16.52
CA PHE A 262 17.63 3.12 -16.48
C PHE A 262 16.50 2.52 -17.31
N ALA A 263 16.79 2.10 -18.55
CA ALA A 263 15.79 1.51 -19.43
C ALA A 263 15.20 0.22 -18.84
N LEU A 264 16.04 -0.63 -18.21
CA LEU A 264 15.60 -1.85 -17.53
C LEU A 264 14.72 -1.53 -16.32
N CYS A 265 15.14 -0.60 -15.45
CA CYS A 265 14.34 -0.18 -14.30
C CYS A 265 12.99 0.40 -14.72
N PHE A 266 12.98 1.23 -15.77
CA PHE A 266 11.76 1.80 -16.33
C PHE A 266 10.85 0.73 -16.93
N PHE A 267 11.42 -0.21 -17.70
CA PHE A 267 10.68 -1.31 -18.30
C PHE A 267 10.06 -2.23 -17.23
N HIS A 268 10.84 -2.65 -16.24
CA HIS A 268 10.33 -3.46 -15.13
C HIS A 268 9.24 -2.73 -14.33
N SER A 269 9.44 -1.42 -14.06
CA SER A 269 8.41 -0.58 -13.42
C SER A 269 7.12 -0.51 -14.24
N LEU A 270 7.22 -0.43 -15.57
CA LEU A 270 6.07 -0.47 -16.49
C LEU A 270 5.35 -1.82 -16.44
N LEU A 271 6.08 -2.93 -16.40
CA LEU A 271 5.49 -4.27 -16.32
C LEU A 271 4.66 -4.44 -15.05
N ILE A 272 5.20 -4.01 -13.90
CA ILE A 272 4.50 -3.99 -12.61
C ILE A 272 3.23 -3.14 -12.69
N GLU A 273 3.35 -1.90 -13.16
CA GLU A 273 2.22 -0.96 -13.22
C GLU A 273 1.13 -1.41 -14.19
N ARG A 274 1.50 -2.11 -15.26
CA ARG A 274 0.56 -2.61 -16.25
C ARG A 274 -0.42 -3.65 -15.69
N LYS A 275 -0.06 -4.33 -14.58
CA LYS A 275 -0.97 -5.23 -13.84
C LYS A 275 -2.26 -4.52 -13.38
N LYS A 276 -2.22 -3.21 -13.14
CA LYS A 276 -3.39 -2.41 -12.69
C LYS A 276 -4.52 -2.36 -13.71
N PHE A 277 -4.22 -2.60 -14.99
CA PHE A 277 -5.19 -2.54 -16.07
C PHE A 277 -5.87 -3.89 -16.34
N LEU A 278 -5.66 -4.90 -15.48
CA LEU A 278 -6.30 -6.22 -15.58
C LEU A 278 -6.16 -6.80 -17.00
N MET A 279 -7.28 -7.18 -17.62
CA MET A 279 -7.31 -7.77 -18.97
C MET A 279 -6.87 -6.81 -20.09
N LEU A 280 -6.89 -5.48 -19.86
CA LEU A 280 -6.33 -4.51 -20.81
C LEU A 280 -4.80 -4.43 -20.72
N GLY A 281 -4.25 -4.78 -19.55
CA GLY A 281 -2.82 -4.86 -19.32
C GLY A 281 -2.22 -6.16 -19.83
N TRP A 282 -2.80 -7.28 -19.41
CA TRP A 282 -2.32 -8.65 -19.65
C TRP A 282 -3.48 -9.61 -19.90
N ASN A 283 -3.38 -10.47 -20.93
CA ASN A 283 -4.36 -11.54 -21.16
C ASN A 283 -4.36 -12.59 -20.02
N ILE A 284 -3.18 -12.86 -19.45
CA ILE A 284 -2.98 -13.70 -18.27
C ILE A 284 -2.01 -12.95 -17.35
N VAL A 285 -2.41 -12.72 -16.11
CA VAL A 285 -1.60 -11.95 -15.16
C VAL A 285 -0.35 -12.73 -14.79
N TYR A 286 0.83 -12.18 -15.13
CA TYR A 286 2.12 -12.64 -14.64
C TYR A 286 2.55 -11.80 -13.43
N GLY A 287 3.03 -12.47 -12.38
CA GLY A 287 3.43 -11.84 -11.13
C GLY A 287 4.89 -11.40 -11.14
N PHE A 288 5.25 -10.42 -11.98
CA PHE A 288 6.61 -9.87 -12.02
C PHE A 288 7.07 -9.45 -10.61
N ASN A 289 8.23 -9.95 -10.20
CA ASN A 289 8.81 -9.70 -8.88
C ASN A 289 10.30 -9.36 -8.97
N ASP A 290 10.96 -9.20 -7.83
CA ASP A 290 12.37 -8.79 -7.77
C ASP A 290 13.32 -9.85 -8.37
N SER A 291 12.97 -11.14 -8.31
CA SER A 291 13.75 -12.20 -8.95
C SER A 291 13.71 -12.15 -10.48
N ASP A 292 12.67 -11.57 -11.08
CA ASP A 292 12.64 -11.33 -12.53
C ASP A 292 13.51 -10.12 -12.94
N PHE A 293 13.82 -9.23 -11.98
CA PHE A 293 14.64 -8.04 -12.22
C PHE A 293 16.13 -8.30 -12.04
N GLU A 294 16.51 -9.12 -11.06
CA GLU A 294 17.90 -9.52 -10.74
C GLU A 294 18.58 -10.31 -11.88
#